data_AF-B9SMU6-F1
#
_entry.id   AF-B9SMU6-F1
#
_cell.length_a   1.000
_cell.length_b   1.000
_cell.length_c   1.000
_cell.angle_alpha   90.00
_cell.angle_beta   90.00
_cell.angle_gamma   90.00
#
_symmetry.space_group_name_H-M   'P 1'
#
loop_
_entity.id
_entity.type
_entity.pdbx_description
1 polymer ?
#
loop_
_entity_poly.entity_id
_entity_poly.type
_entity_poly.pdbx_seq_one_letter_code
_entity_poly.pdbx_strand_id
1 'polypeptide(L)'
;MARLIRTMKRTLISTPKTLIPQLHQQLLQQNPISELKDPFQFVLTRNYISEMRKSAFQDNILRLLRNEIQYELDRAPPKQLVTKFKSFAIDERPGEQWITLKTKFAESEEIKVEATMFDGAIPGDVTKDNNVQLHITLIVNILKGDGDALEIMCSAWPNSIEITKLFIRGSVKMPDKAYVGPDFKELDDELQESLYEFLEARGIDDEMAAFLHEYMKNKGRTEYIRWIDTVKSYIEKK
;
A
#
# COMPACT_ATOMS: atom_id res chain seq x y z
N MET A 1 -1.07 28.25 4.59
CA MET A 1 -0.25 28.06 3.37
C MET A 1 -0.99 27.12 2.44
N ALA A 2 -1.70 27.65 1.43
CA ALA A 2 -2.56 26.84 0.56
C ALA A 2 -1.76 26.07 -0.51
N ARG A 3 -2.14 24.82 -0.81
CA ARG A 3 -1.60 24.05 -1.94
C ARG A 3 -2.67 23.92 -3.02
N LEU A 4 -2.39 24.46 -4.21
CA LEU A 4 -3.33 24.45 -5.34
C LEU A 4 -3.43 23.06 -5.98
N ILE A 5 -4.66 22.57 -6.12
CA ILE A 5 -5.00 21.42 -6.97
C ILE A 5 -5.07 21.91 -8.42
N ARG A 6 -4.15 21.46 -9.28
CA ARG A 6 -4.12 21.82 -10.71
C ARG A 6 -4.86 20.79 -11.55
N THR A 7 -6.14 21.05 -11.83
CA THR A 7 -6.94 20.25 -12.76
C THR A 7 -6.52 20.50 -14.21
N MET A 8 -6.37 19.43 -15.01
CA MET A 8 -6.16 19.56 -16.45
C MET A 8 -7.48 19.86 -17.16
N LYS A 9 -7.60 21.04 -17.78
CA LYS A 9 -8.65 21.32 -18.76
C LYS A 9 -8.14 20.97 -20.16
N ARG A 10 -8.89 20.14 -20.89
CA ARG A 10 -8.74 19.95 -22.34
C ARG A 10 -9.18 21.23 -23.05
N THR A 11 -8.34 21.80 -23.91
CA THR A 11 -8.72 22.90 -24.81
C THR A 11 -8.89 22.34 -26.22
N LEU A 12 -10.04 22.63 -26.84
CA LEU A 12 -10.34 22.20 -28.21
C LEU A 12 -9.63 23.09 -29.23
N ILE A 13 -9.26 22.49 -30.37
CA ILE A 13 -8.55 23.14 -31.47
C ILE A 13 -9.53 24.02 -32.27
N SER A 14 -9.13 25.25 -32.57
CA SER A 14 -9.83 26.15 -33.50
C SER A 14 -8.89 26.52 -34.65
N THR A 15 -9.36 26.34 -35.89
CA THR A 15 -8.60 26.60 -37.13
C THR A 15 -8.63 28.09 -37.51
N PRO A 16 -7.50 28.69 -37.93
CA PRO A 16 -7.49 30.05 -38.45
C PRO A 16 -8.00 30.11 -39.91
N LYS A 17 -8.74 31.18 -40.24
CA LYS A 17 -9.12 31.51 -41.62
C LYS A 17 -8.05 32.35 -42.31
N THR A 18 -7.88 32.11 -43.61
CA THR A 18 -6.98 32.80 -44.55
C THR A 18 -7.26 34.30 -44.72
N LEU A 19 -6.21 35.10 -44.94
CA LEU A 19 -6.23 36.33 -45.76
C LEU A 19 -4.83 36.59 -46.36
N ILE A 20 -4.76 36.88 -47.67
CA ILE A 20 -3.56 37.28 -48.43
C ILE A 20 -3.96 38.48 -49.32
N PRO A 21 -3.11 39.51 -49.42
CA PRO A 21 -2.64 40.02 -50.73
C PRO A 21 -1.10 40.21 -50.71
N GLN A 22 -0.33 39.52 -51.56
CA GLN A 22 0.08 39.93 -52.92
C GLN A 22 0.80 41.29 -53.02
N LEU A 23 2.10 41.24 -53.37
CA LEU A 23 2.86 42.36 -53.96
C LEU A 23 3.98 41.89 -54.91
N HIS A 24 4.49 42.84 -55.71
CA HIS A 24 5.26 42.67 -56.96
C HIS A 24 6.18 43.89 -57.18
N GLN A 25 7.26 43.85 -57.97
CA GLN A 25 8.05 42.80 -58.67
C GLN A 25 9.48 43.40 -58.87
N GLN A 26 10.57 42.76 -59.32
CA GLN A 26 10.94 41.42 -59.80
C GLN A 26 12.48 41.27 -59.63
N LEU A 27 13.07 40.07 -59.72
CA LEU A 27 14.21 39.78 -60.64
C LEU A 27 14.72 38.33 -60.56
N LEU A 28 15.14 37.81 -61.71
CA LEU A 28 15.65 36.45 -61.93
C LEU A 28 17.14 36.34 -61.58
N GLN A 29 17.52 35.25 -60.91
CA GLN A 29 18.65 34.43 -61.36
C GLN A 29 18.53 32.99 -60.86
N GLN A 30 18.89 32.04 -61.71
CA GLN A 30 18.64 30.61 -61.55
C GLN A 30 19.78 29.94 -60.78
N ASN A 31 19.46 28.95 -59.95
CA ASN A 31 20.35 27.82 -59.65
C ASN A 31 19.51 26.62 -59.19
N PRO A 32 19.38 25.55 -60.00
CA PRO A 32 18.66 24.35 -59.59
C PRO A 32 19.58 23.45 -58.75
N ILE A 33 19.64 23.69 -57.44
CA ILE A 33 20.07 22.61 -56.52
C ILE A 33 18.86 21.72 -56.33
N SER A 34 18.85 20.60 -57.04
CA SER A 34 17.91 19.51 -56.85
C SER A 34 18.19 18.79 -55.53
N GLU A 35 17.79 19.39 -54.41
CA GLU A 35 17.60 18.66 -53.16
C GLU A 35 16.42 17.71 -53.33
N LEU A 36 16.72 16.51 -53.82
CA LEU A 36 15.80 15.38 -53.83
C LEU A 36 15.66 14.88 -52.39
N LYS A 37 14.93 15.64 -51.58
CA LYS A 37 14.58 15.35 -50.19
C LYS A 37 13.62 14.18 -50.18
N ASP A 38 14.21 12.99 -50.22
CA ASP A 38 13.52 11.71 -50.24
C ASP A 38 12.49 11.65 -49.08
N PRO A 39 11.18 11.51 -49.38
CA PRO A 39 10.16 11.44 -48.34
C PRO A 39 10.38 10.27 -47.38
N PHE A 40 11.07 9.20 -47.80
CA PHE A 40 11.44 8.10 -46.91
C PHE A 40 12.41 8.53 -45.80
N GLN A 41 13.37 9.43 -46.09
CA GLN A 41 14.29 9.94 -45.07
C GLN A 41 13.55 10.75 -43.98
N PHE A 42 12.61 11.61 -44.37
CA PHE A 42 11.85 12.41 -43.40
C PHE A 42 10.96 11.57 -42.46
N VAL A 43 10.38 10.47 -42.96
CA VAL A 43 9.60 9.53 -42.14
C VAL A 43 10.51 8.76 -41.18
N LEU A 44 11.65 8.25 -41.67
CA LEU A 44 12.64 7.55 -40.84
C LEU A 44 13.17 8.46 -39.71
N THR A 45 13.53 9.71 -40.01
CA THR A 45 14.02 10.66 -39.00
C THR A 45 12.95 11.02 -37.96
N ARG A 46 11.68 11.18 -38.37
CA ARG A 46 10.57 11.43 -37.42
C ARG A 46 10.32 10.25 -36.48
N ASN A 47 10.35 9.02 -37.02
CA ASN A 47 10.20 7.82 -36.21
C ASN A 47 11.39 7.66 -35.23
N TYR A 48 12.62 7.86 -35.72
CA TYR A 48 13.83 7.84 -34.88
C TYR A 48 13.76 8.85 -33.72
N ILE A 49 13.39 10.11 -33.99
CA ILE A 49 13.23 11.14 -32.95
C ILE A 49 12.12 10.78 -31.94
N SER A 50 11.04 10.14 -32.39
CA SER A 50 9.97 9.64 -31.50
C SER A 50 10.49 8.53 -30.56
N GLU A 51 11.18 7.52 -31.10
CA GLU A 51 11.72 6.42 -30.30
C GLU A 51 12.84 6.89 -29.35
N MET A 52 13.72 7.80 -29.78
CA MET A 52 14.69 8.44 -28.88
C MET A 52 14.03 9.18 -27.71
N ARG A 53 12.91 9.89 -27.96
CA ARG A 53 12.15 10.58 -26.90
C ARG A 53 11.48 9.60 -25.95
N LYS A 54 10.96 8.48 -26.44
CA LYS A 54 10.41 7.39 -25.59
C LYS A 54 11.50 6.79 -24.72
N SER A 55 12.65 6.43 -25.30
CA SER A 55 13.80 5.90 -24.56
C SER A 55 14.23 6.89 -23.47
N ALA A 56 14.54 8.14 -23.81
CA ALA A 56 14.98 9.13 -22.84
C ALA A 56 13.97 9.38 -21.70
N PHE A 57 12.66 9.27 -21.98
CA PHE A 57 11.61 9.33 -20.97
C PHE A 57 11.59 8.10 -20.05
N GLN A 58 11.69 6.90 -20.63
CA GLN A 58 11.77 5.62 -19.93
C GLN A 58 13.05 5.54 -19.06
N ASP A 59 14.20 5.89 -19.62
CA ASP A 59 15.50 5.97 -18.94
C ASP A 59 15.46 6.94 -17.75
N ASN A 60 14.77 8.08 -17.89
CA ASN A 60 14.56 9.02 -16.79
C ASN A 60 13.67 8.43 -15.68
N ILE A 61 12.59 7.71 -16.01
CA ILE A 61 11.77 7.02 -15.01
C ILE A 61 12.59 5.95 -14.29
N LEU A 62 13.33 5.11 -15.03
CA LEU A 62 14.15 4.05 -14.45
C LEU A 62 15.24 4.60 -13.52
N ARG A 63 15.85 5.74 -13.87
CA ARG A 63 16.77 6.47 -13.00
C ARG A 63 16.08 6.93 -11.71
N LEU A 64 14.88 7.49 -11.78
CA LEU A 64 14.13 7.94 -10.61
C LEU A 64 13.74 6.75 -9.70
N LEU A 65 13.27 5.63 -10.26
CA LEU A 65 12.91 4.44 -9.49
C LEU A 65 14.13 3.80 -8.80
N ARG A 66 15.28 3.74 -9.47
CA ARG A 66 16.55 3.27 -8.86
C ARG A 66 17.01 4.19 -7.72
N ASN A 67 16.90 5.50 -7.90
CA ASN A 67 17.21 6.47 -6.85
C ASN A 67 16.30 6.33 -5.62
N GLU A 68 15.01 6.08 -5.83
CA GLU A 68 14.04 5.87 -4.74
C GLU A 68 14.34 4.58 -3.96
N ILE A 69 14.61 3.46 -4.65
CA ILE A 69 15.04 2.20 -4.03
C ILE A 69 16.31 2.44 -3.19
N GLN A 70 17.32 3.11 -3.76
CA GLN A 70 18.58 3.37 -3.06
C GLN A 70 18.36 4.25 -1.82
N TYR A 71 17.57 5.32 -1.94
CA TYR A 71 17.23 6.21 -0.82
C TYR A 71 16.58 5.45 0.34
N GLU A 72 15.62 4.56 0.06
CA GLU A 72 14.99 3.77 1.11
C GLU A 72 15.86 2.60 1.62
N LEU A 73 16.82 2.09 0.86
CA LEU A 73 17.82 1.16 1.40
C LEU A 73 18.82 1.87 2.34
N ASP A 74 19.31 3.05 1.97
CA ASP A 74 20.31 3.80 2.73
C ASP A 74 19.73 4.42 4.01
N ARG A 75 18.51 4.96 3.94
CA ARG A 75 17.85 5.66 5.06
C ARG A 75 17.56 4.75 6.25
N ALA A 76 17.20 3.50 6.00
CA ALA A 76 17.01 2.47 7.01
C ALA A 76 17.00 1.09 6.31
N PRO A 77 18.07 0.30 6.42
CA PRO A 77 18.10 -1.05 5.86
C PRO A 77 16.94 -1.91 6.41
N PRO A 78 16.27 -2.72 5.59
CA PRO A 78 15.25 -3.65 6.07
C PRO A 78 15.80 -4.57 7.16
N LYS A 79 15.09 -4.65 8.30
CA LYS A 79 15.45 -5.58 9.37
C LYS A 79 15.11 -7.00 8.96
N GLN A 80 15.87 -7.98 9.48
CA GLN A 80 15.54 -9.39 9.32
C GLN A 80 14.12 -9.66 9.84
N LEU A 81 13.33 -10.40 9.06
CA LEU A 81 11.98 -10.79 9.47
C LEU A 81 12.06 -11.75 10.66
N VAL A 82 11.35 -11.39 11.72
CA VAL A 82 11.19 -12.21 12.92
C VAL A 82 10.14 -13.28 12.64
N THR A 83 10.46 -14.56 12.89
CA THR A 83 9.56 -15.69 12.61
C THR A 83 8.73 -16.14 13.81
N LYS A 84 8.99 -15.57 15.00
CA LYS A 84 8.27 -15.88 16.25
C LYS A 84 8.14 -14.67 17.17
N PHE A 85 7.00 -14.53 17.83
CA PHE A 85 6.77 -13.59 18.93
C PHE A 85 6.22 -14.36 20.14
N LYS A 86 6.94 -14.36 21.27
CA LYS A 86 6.64 -15.24 22.42
C LYS A 86 6.40 -16.69 21.93
N SER A 87 5.21 -17.26 22.19
CA SER A 87 4.79 -18.59 21.73
C SER A 87 4.25 -18.62 20.29
N PHE A 88 3.92 -17.46 19.70
CA PHE A 88 3.33 -17.38 18.37
C PHE A 88 4.38 -17.58 17.27
N ALA A 89 4.09 -18.48 16.33
CA ALA A 89 4.79 -18.58 15.05
C ALA A 89 4.17 -17.61 14.04
N ILE A 90 4.99 -16.94 13.23
CA ILE A 90 4.56 -15.91 12.28
C ILE A 90 4.66 -16.45 10.84
N ASP A 91 3.53 -16.49 10.14
CA ASP A 91 3.40 -16.72 8.69
C ASP A 91 3.27 -15.33 8.03
N GLU A 92 4.38 -14.86 7.45
CA GLU A 92 4.49 -13.63 6.68
C GLU A 92 4.67 -13.99 5.21
N ARG A 93 3.97 -13.27 4.33
CA ARG A 93 3.96 -13.55 2.89
C ARG A 93 4.20 -12.26 2.09
N PRO A 94 5.26 -12.23 1.26
CA PRO A 94 5.55 -11.09 0.40
C PRO A 94 4.39 -10.78 -0.57
N GLY A 95 3.68 -9.68 -0.33
CA GLY A 95 2.58 -9.17 -1.15
C GLY A 95 1.19 -9.30 -0.54
N GLU A 96 1.06 -10.01 0.57
CA GLU A 96 -0.12 -9.89 1.41
C GLU A 96 0.03 -8.63 2.29
N GLN A 97 -1.06 -7.88 2.48
CA GLN A 97 -1.07 -6.67 3.33
C GLN A 97 -1.44 -6.99 4.78
N TRP A 98 -1.12 -8.20 5.22
CA TRP A 98 -1.34 -8.72 6.58
C TRP A 98 -0.27 -9.77 6.90
N ILE A 99 -0.24 -10.24 8.14
CA ILE A 99 0.47 -11.45 8.56
C ILE A 99 -0.47 -12.33 9.40
N THR A 100 -0.16 -13.62 9.51
CA THR A 100 -0.85 -14.52 10.44
C THR A 100 0.09 -14.95 11.55
N LEU A 101 -0.33 -14.81 12.81
CA LEU A 101 0.33 -15.37 13.98
C LEU A 101 -0.47 -16.59 14.46
N LYS A 102 0.21 -17.69 14.77
CA LYS A 102 -0.42 -18.93 15.23
C LYS A 102 0.25 -19.44 16.51
N THR A 103 -0.54 -19.82 17.49
CA THR A 103 -0.08 -20.56 18.67
C THR A 103 -1.10 -21.63 19.06
N LYS A 104 -0.66 -22.61 19.85
CA LYS A 104 -1.55 -23.47 20.63
C LYS A 104 -1.56 -22.97 22.06
N PHE A 105 -2.72 -22.99 22.70
CA PHE A 105 -2.90 -22.59 24.09
C PHE A 105 -3.58 -23.73 24.84
N ALA A 106 -2.98 -24.15 25.97
CA ALA A 106 -3.28 -25.43 26.62
C ALA A 106 -3.24 -26.61 25.62
N GLU A 107 -3.94 -27.71 25.92
CA GLU A 107 -3.98 -28.91 25.06
C GLU A 107 -5.00 -28.84 23.92
N SER A 108 -5.96 -27.90 23.98
CA SER A 108 -7.20 -27.94 23.18
C SER A 108 -7.55 -26.66 22.42
N GLU A 109 -6.88 -25.53 22.65
CA GLU A 109 -7.16 -24.28 21.95
C GLU A 109 -6.11 -23.99 20.86
N GLU A 110 -6.56 -23.77 19.62
CA GLU A 110 -5.75 -23.23 18.54
C GLU A 110 -6.11 -21.76 18.30
N ILE A 111 -5.10 -20.89 18.37
CA ILE A 111 -5.27 -19.45 18.26
C ILE A 111 -4.58 -18.97 16.99
N LYS A 112 -5.35 -18.30 16.13
CA LYS A 112 -4.89 -17.65 14.90
C LYS A 112 -5.22 -16.15 14.99
N VAL A 113 -4.21 -15.30 15.00
CA VAL A 113 -4.37 -13.84 14.92
C VAL A 113 -3.97 -13.40 13.52
N GLU A 114 -4.88 -12.74 12.80
CA GLU A 114 -4.56 -12.04 11.55
C GLU A 114 -4.40 -10.55 11.85
N ALA A 115 -3.26 -9.97 11.46
CA ALA A 115 -2.93 -8.57 11.71
C ALA A 115 -2.67 -7.87 10.38
N THR A 116 -3.40 -6.79 10.09
CA THR A 116 -3.21 -5.99 8.89
C THR A 116 -1.93 -5.14 8.95
N MET A 117 -1.42 -4.73 7.79
CA MET A 117 -0.61 -3.53 7.70
C MET A 117 -1.44 -2.30 8.07
N PHE A 118 -0.79 -1.18 8.39
CA PHE A 118 -1.47 0.06 8.78
C PHE A 118 -2.60 0.46 7.82
N ASP A 119 -3.84 0.43 8.33
CA ASP A 119 -5.07 0.60 7.57
C ASP A 119 -5.90 1.82 8.03
N GLY A 120 -5.52 2.41 9.16
CA GLY A 120 -6.09 3.66 9.69
C GLY A 120 -5.04 4.53 10.38
N ALA A 121 -5.42 5.77 10.67
CA ALA A 121 -4.58 6.74 11.36
C ALA A 121 -5.45 7.80 12.05
N ILE A 122 -5.09 8.16 13.29
CA ILE A 122 -5.68 9.28 14.02
C ILE A 122 -4.59 10.31 14.38
N PRO A 123 -4.92 11.59 14.59
CA PRO A 123 -3.97 12.55 15.15
C PRO A 123 -3.47 12.07 16.52
N GLY A 124 -2.15 12.01 16.69
CA GLY A 124 -1.53 11.73 17.98
C GLY A 124 -1.62 12.94 18.92
N ASP A 125 -1.33 12.71 20.20
CA ASP A 125 -1.22 13.79 21.18
C ASP A 125 -0.14 14.80 20.77
N VAL A 126 -0.49 16.08 20.85
CA VAL A 126 0.32 17.24 20.40
C VAL A 126 1.63 17.38 21.19
N THR A 127 1.78 16.62 22.28
CA THR A 127 2.96 16.58 23.15
C THR A 127 4.06 15.60 22.70
N LYS A 128 3.80 14.73 21.72
CA LYS A 128 4.74 13.70 21.26
C LYS A 128 5.18 13.96 19.81
N ASP A 129 6.47 13.78 19.51
CA ASP A 129 7.11 14.12 18.21
C ASP A 129 6.57 13.39 16.96
N ASN A 130 5.60 12.47 17.11
CA ASN A 130 4.85 11.87 16.00
C ASN A 130 3.36 12.24 16.11
N ASN A 131 2.95 13.27 15.35
CA ASN A 131 1.57 13.78 15.27
C ASN A 131 0.51 12.77 14.76
N VAL A 132 0.84 11.50 14.52
CA VAL A 132 -0.06 10.50 13.96
C VAL A 132 0.13 9.16 14.67
N GLN A 133 -0.96 8.62 15.18
CA GLN A 133 -1.07 7.28 15.75
C GLN A 133 -1.69 6.37 14.69
N LEU A 134 -0.92 5.37 14.25
CA LEU A 134 -1.35 4.42 13.23
C LEU A 134 -2.26 3.36 13.86
N HIS A 135 -3.15 2.79 13.06
CA HIS A 135 -4.06 1.70 13.43
C HIS A 135 -3.68 0.41 12.69
N ILE A 136 -3.84 -0.72 13.37
CA ILE A 136 -3.80 -2.07 12.79
C ILE A 136 -5.11 -2.77 13.18
N THR A 137 -5.80 -3.38 12.22
CA THR A 137 -6.91 -4.29 12.52
C THR A 137 -6.35 -5.67 12.90
N LEU A 138 -6.78 -6.19 14.05
CA LEU A 138 -6.53 -7.57 14.46
C LEU A 138 -7.82 -8.39 14.37
N ILE A 139 -7.72 -9.62 13.87
CA ILE A 139 -8.80 -10.61 13.92
C ILE A 139 -8.25 -11.85 14.66
N VAL A 140 -8.69 -12.02 15.89
CA VAL A 140 -8.33 -13.13 16.77
C VAL A 140 -9.36 -14.24 16.59
N ASN A 141 -8.94 -15.40 16.11
CA ASN A 141 -9.76 -16.60 16.01
C ASN A 141 -9.27 -17.62 17.05
N ILE A 142 -10.17 -18.10 17.91
CA ILE A 142 -9.89 -19.11 18.94
C ILE A 142 -10.78 -20.32 18.67
N LEU A 143 -10.17 -21.42 18.23
CA LEU A 143 -10.83 -22.69 17.99
C LEU A 143 -10.63 -23.60 19.19
N LYS A 144 -11.68 -24.32 19.61
CA LYS A 144 -11.62 -25.29 20.72
C LYS A 144 -12.10 -26.65 20.24
N GLY A 145 -11.16 -27.56 19.94
CA GLY A 145 -11.45 -28.82 19.26
C GLY A 145 -12.12 -28.61 17.88
N ASP A 146 -13.02 -29.52 17.51
CA ASP A 146 -13.67 -29.56 16.18
C ASP A 146 -14.92 -28.65 16.07
N GLY A 147 -15.11 -27.75 17.04
CA GLY A 147 -16.32 -26.94 17.21
C GLY A 147 -16.29 -25.58 16.49
N ASP A 148 -17.18 -24.69 16.94
CA ASP A 148 -17.26 -23.32 16.44
C ASP A 148 -16.10 -22.46 16.97
N ALA A 149 -15.70 -21.45 16.19
CA ALA A 149 -14.61 -20.55 16.55
C ALA A 149 -15.16 -19.26 17.22
N LEU A 150 -14.50 -18.78 18.27
CA LEU A 150 -14.71 -17.43 18.76
C LEU A 150 -13.84 -16.48 17.94
N GLU A 151 -14.49 -15.55 17.22
CA GLU A 151 -13.82 -14.50 16.44
C GLU A 151 -13.97 -13.15 17.18
N ILE A 152 -12.85 -12.53 17.52
CA ILE A 152 -12.78 -11.23 18.21
C ILE A 152 -12.00 -10.27 17.31
N MET A 153 -12.62 -9.14 16.98
CA MET A 153 -12.00 -8.06 16.21
C MET A 153 -11.46 -6.99 17.16
N CYS A 154 -10.19 -6.64 17.03
CA CYS A 154 -9.55 -5.61 17.86
C CYS A 154 -8.87 -4.53 17.02
N SER A 155 -8.81 -3.33 17.57
CA SER A 155 -8.00 -2.20 17.09
C SER A 155 -6.67 -2.19 17.85
N ALA A 156 -5.56 -2.42 17.15
CA ALA A 156 -4.22 -2.37 17.72
C ALA A 156 -3.56 -1.01 17.42
N TRP A 157 -3.45 -0.21 18.48
CA TRP A 157 -2.70 1.03 18.53
C TRP A 157 -1.25 0.74 18.98
N PRO A 158 -0.30 1.70 18.90
CA PRO A 158 1.11 1.43 19.21
C PRO A 158 1.39 0.86 20.61
N ASN A 159 0.53 1.15 21.58
CA ASN A 159 0.67 0.79 22.98
C ASN A 159 -0.62 0.21 23.59
N SER A 160 -1.63 -0.15 22.78
CA SER A 160 -2.90 -0.70 23.31
C SER A 160 -3.63 -1.58 22.30
N ILE A 161 -4.35 -2.59 22.81
CA ILE A 161 -5.36 -3.35 22.05
C ILE A 161 -6.75 -3.01 22.58
N GLU A 162 -7.66 -2.59 21.69
CA GLU A 162 -9.06 -2.31 22.03
C GLU A 162 -9.98 -3.33 21.35
N ILE A 163 -10.81 -4.05 22.11
CA ILE A 163 -11.82 -4.95 21.54
C ILE A 163 -12.93 -4.11 20.90
N THR A 164 -13.31 -4.44 19.67
CA THR A 164 -14.35 -3.73 18.91
C THR A 164 -15.63 -4.56 18.76
N LYS A 165 -15.49 -5.86 18.43
CA LYS A 165 -16.59 -6.80 18.21
C LYS A 165 -16.17 -8.22 18.58
N LEU A 166 -17.13 -9.04 18.98
CA LEU A 166 -16.96 -10.48 19.19
C LEU A 166 -18.16 -11.22 18.62
N PHE A 167 -17.93 -12.36 17.98
CA PHE A 167 -18.99 -13.25 17.51
C PHE A 167 -18.52 -14.70 17.43
N ILE A 168 -19.48 -15.63 17.48
CA ILE A 168 -19.22 -17.05 17.26
C ILE A 168 -19.36 -17.35 15.77
N ARG A 169 -18.30 -17.89 15.17
CA ARG A 169 -18.26 -18.35 13.79
C ARG A 169 -18.51 -19.85 13.75
N GLY A 170 -19.71 -20.20 13.31
CA GLY A 170 -20.13 -21.59 13.15
C GLY A 170 -19.26 -22.37 12.16
N SER A 171 -19.02 -23.65 12.46
CA SER A 171 -18.42 -24.63 11.54
C SER A 171 -19.27 -24.87 10.28
N VAL A 172 -20.59 -24.76 10.41
CA VAL A 172 -21.56 -24.76 9.31
C VAL A 172 -21.64 -23.37 8.68
N LYS A 173 -21.90 -23.28 7.36
CA LYS A 173 -22.14 -22.00 6.66
C LYS A 173 -23.11 -21.12 7.45
N MET A 174 -22.58 -20.03 8.01
CA MET A 174 -23.36 -19.01 8.69
C MET A 174 -24.48 -18.51 7.75
N PRO A 175 -25.73 -18.36 8.24
CA PRO A 175 -26.78 -17.76 7.43
C PRO A 175 -26.44 -16.31 7.11
N ASP A 176 -26.90 -15.80 5.97
CA ASP A 176 -26.63 -14.42 5.47
C ASP A 176 -27.03 -13.29 6.45
N LYS A 177 -27.75 -13.63 7.53
CA LYS A 177 -28.16 -12.74 8.62
C LYS A 177 -27.94 -13.39 9.99
N ALA A 178 -26.77 -13.98 10.22
CA ALA A 178 -26.35 -14.40 11.55
C ALA A 178 -26.34 -13.20 12.51
N TYR A 179 -26.72 -13.43 13.78
CA TYR A 179 -26.60 -12.42 14.82
C TYR A 179 -25.13 -12.26 15.22
N VAL A 180 -24.61 -11.04 15.11
CA VAL A 180 -23.18 -10.71 15.32
C VAL A 180 -22.87 -10.14 16.71
N GLY A 181 -23.83 -10.21 17.64
CA GLY A 181 -23.74 -9.58 18.96
C GLY A 181 -24.15 -8.09 18.96
N PRO A 182 -24.24 -7.47 20.15
CA PRO A 182 -24.28 -6.01 20.30
C PRO A 182 -22.90 -5.39 20.01
N ASP A 183 -22.79 -4.06 20.05
CA ASP A 183 -21.46 -3.44 20.05
C ASP A 183 -20.76 -3.69 21.40
N PHE A 184 -19.43 -3.90 21.41
CA PHE A 184 -18.69 -4.28 22.63
C PHE A 184 -18.90 -3.31 23.81
N LYS A 185 -19.08 -2.02 23.52
CA LYS A 185 -19.30 -0.95 24.50
C LYS A 185 -20.70 -0.94 25.14
N GLU A 186 -21.62 -1.79 24.65
CA GLU A 186 -22.95 -1.99 25.23
C GLU A 186 -22.99 -3.20 26.18
N LEU A 187 -21.87 -3.92 26.34
CA LEU A 187 -21.72 -4.99 27.32
C LEU A 187 -21.49 -4.42 28.72
N ASP A 188 -21.80 -5.22 29.74
CA ASP A 188 -21.48 -4.91 31.13
C ASP A 188 -19.98 -4.70 31.35
N ASP A 189 -19.60 -3.76 32.21
CA ASP A 189 -18.20 -3.35 32.42
C ASP A 189 -17.34 -4.51 32.98
N GLU A 190 -17.87 -5.33 33.88
CA GLU A 190 -17.15 -6.50 34.45
C GLU A 190 -16.93 -7.58 33.37
N LEU A 191 -17.86 -7.71 32.43
CA LEU A 191 -17.73 -8.59 31.26
C LEU A 191 -16.70 -8.04 30.25
N GLN A 192 -16.66 -6.72 30.03
CA GLN A 192 -15.66 -6.10 29.16
C GLN A 192 -14.24 -6.33 29.72
N GLU A 193 -14.02 -6.07 31.02
CA GLU A 193 -12.74 -6.30 31.70
C GLU A 193 -12.31 -7.78 31.62
N SER A 194 -13.22 -8.71 31.95
CA SER A 194 -12.99 -10.16 31.85
C SER A 194 -12.60 -10.63 30.43
N LEU A 195 -13.09 -9.96 29.38
CA LEU A 195 -12.77 -10.27 27.99
C LEU A 195 -11.37 -9.77 27.58
N TYR A 196 -10.88 -8.68 28.18
CA TYR A 196 -9.48 -8.27 28.04
C TYR A 196 -8.54 -9.23 28.77
N GLU A 197 -8.79 -9.57 30.03
CA GLU A 197 -8.00 -10.56 30.78
C GLU A 197 -7.92 -11.91 30.04
N PHE A 198 -9.02 -12.32 29.40
CA PHE A 198 -9.08 -13.55 28.59
C PHE A 198 -8.15 -13.52 27.35
N LEU A 199 -7.93 -12.36 26.74
CA LEU A 199 -6.97 -12.17 25.64
C LEU A 199 -5.52 -12.07 26.16
N GLU A 200 -5.30 -11.31 27.23
CA GLU A 200 -3.98 -11.16 27.85
C GLU A 200 -3.42 -12.50 28.34
N ALA A 201 -4.26 -13.33 28.97
CA ALA A 201 -3.90 -14.69 29.40
C ALA A 201 -3.43 -15.59 28.23
N ARG A 202 -3.77 -15.25 26.98
CA ARG A 202 -3.35 -15.93 25.74
C ARG A 202 -2.14 -15.25 25.05
N GLY A 203 -1.59 -14.20 25.66
CA GLY A 203 -0.49 -13.40 25.12
C GLY A 203 -0.89 -12.45 23.99
N ILE A 204 -2.17 -12.05 23.97
CA ILE A 204 -2.70 -11.01 23.06
C ILE A 204 -2.88 -9.76 23.92
N ASP A 205 -1.78 -9.02 24.05
CA ASP A 205 -1.57 -7.94 25.02
C ASP A 205 -0.97 -6.69 24.36
N ASP A 206 -0.77 -5.62 25.13
CA ASP A 206 -0.16 -4.38 24.65
C ASP A 206 1.28 -4.57 24.16
N GLU A 207 1.99 -5.60 24.64
CA GLU A 207 3.30 -5.99 24.08
C GLU A 207 3.18 -6.57 22.67
N MET A 208 2.12 -7.37 22.39
CA MET A 208 1.80 -7.80 21.03
C MET A 208 1.49 -6.60 20.14
N ALA A 209 0.75 -5.60 20.63
CA ALA A 209 0.46 -4.38 19.87
C ALA A 209 1.75 -3.66 19.49
N ALA A 210 2.63 -3.39 20.45
CA ALA A 210 3.92 -2.74 20.22
C ALA A 210 4.81 -3.53 19.23
N PHE A 211 4.85 -4.86 19.37
CA PHE A 211 5.56 -5.74 18.43
C PHE A 211 5.00 -5.64 17.01
N LEU A 212 3.68 -5.71 16.84
CA LEU A 212 3.03 -5.64 15.53
C LEU A 212 3.25 -4.29 14.86
N HIS A 213 3.28 -3.19 15.63
CA HIS A 213 3.62 -1.86 15.12
C HIS A 213 5.05 -1.78 14.58
N GLU A 214 6.04 -2.34 15.27
CA GLU A 214 7.40 -2.45 14.73
C GLU A 214 7.46 -3.37 13.49
N TYR A 215 6.77 -4.52 13.55
CA TYR A 215 6.76 -5.50 12.48
C TYR A 215 6.17 -4.92 11.18
N MET A 216 5.00 -4.28 11.26
CA MET A 216 4.32 -3.69 10.11
C MET A 216 5.07 -2.50 9.51
N LYS A 217 5.83 -1.76 10.33
CA LYS A 217 6.77 -0.73 9.84
C LYS A 217 7.88 -1.35 8.99
N ASN A 218 8.43 -2.49 9.39
CA ASN A 218 9.45 -3.20 8.62
C ASN A 218 8.88 -3.89 7.36
N LYS A 219 7.72 -4.56 7.48
CA LYS A 219 7.02 -5.16 6.34
C LYS A 219 6.64 -4.11 5.32
N GLY A 220 5.98 -3.02 5.72
CA GLY A 220 5.55 -1.96 4.80
C GLY A 220 6.69 -1.31 4.02
N ARG A 221 7.86 -1.13 4.65
CA ARG A 221 9.09 -0.70 3.96
C ARG A 221 9.59 -1.72 2.94
N THR A 222 9.64 -2.99 3.34
CA THR A 222 10.10 -4.09 2.48
C THR A 222 9.17 -4.27 1.27
N GLU A 223 7.86 -4.19 1.49
CA GLU A 223 6.84 -4.22 0.45
C GLU A 223 6.92 -3.02 -0.49
N TYR A 224 7.17 -1.81 0.02
CA TYR A 224 7.35 -0.61 -0.81
C TYR A 224 8.55 -0.75 -1.75
N ILE A 225 9.71 -1.18 -1.23
CA ILE A 225 10.92 -1.42 -2.04
C ILE A 225 10.64 -2.50 -3.10
N ARG A 226 10.02 -3.61 -2.71
CA ARG A 226 9.66 -4.72 -3.61
C ARG A 226 8.65 -4.29 -4.69
N TRP A 227 7.72 -3.41 -4.35
CA TRP A 227 6.76 -2.83 -5.29
C TRP A 227 7.45 -1.90 -6.30
N ILE A 228 8.32 -0.98 -5.85
CA ILE A 228 9.09 -0.12 -6.78
C ILE A 228 9.96 -0.97 -7.69
N ASP A 229 10.63 -2.00 -7.15
CA ASP A 229 11.48 -2.89 -7.94
C ASP A 229 10.67 -3.69 -8.99
N THR A 230 9.45 -4.08 -8.64
CA THR A 230 8.50 -4.70 -9.58
C THR A 230 8.06 -3.72 -10.67
N VAL A 231 7.76 -2.46 -10.34
CA VAL A 231 7.41 -1.40 -11.31
C VAL A 231 8.60 -1.09 -12.23
N LYS A 232 9.81 -0.98 -11.69
CA LYS A 232 11.06 -0.82 -12.44
C LYS A 232 11.25 -1.99 -13.42
N SER A 233 11.14 -3.22 -12.93
CA SER A 233 11.27 -4.45 -13.73
C SER A 233 10.17 -4.59 -14.81
N TYR A 234 8.98 -4.03 -14.58
CA TYR A 234 7.93 -3.94 -15.61
C TYR A 234 8.29 -2.94 -16.70
N ILE A 235 8.82 -1.77 -16.33
CA ILE A 235 9.22 -0.71 -17.27
C ILE A 235 10.53 -1.07 -18.01
N GLU A 236 11.39 -1.94 -17.47
CA GLU A 236 12.59 -2.44 -18.15
C GLU A 236 12.28 -3.47 -19.26
N LYS A 237 11.07 -4.04 -19.29
CA LYS A 237 10.65 -4.98 -20.35
C LYS A 237 10.41 -4.23 -21.68
N LYS A 238 10.80 -4.88 -22.77
CA LYS A 238 10.60 -4.43 -24.16
C LYS A 238 9.43 -5.16 -24.80
#